data_AF-A0A368Z157-F1
#
_entry.id   AF-A0A368Z157-F1
#
_cell.length_a   1.000
_cell.length_b   1.000
_cell.length_c   1.000
_cell.angle_alpha   90.00
_cell.angle_beta   90.00
_cell.angle_gamma   90.00
#
_symmetry.space_group_name_H-M   'P 1'
#
loop_
_entity.id
_entity.type
_entity.pdbx_description
1 polymer ?
#
loop_
_entity_poly.entity_id
_entity_poly.type
_entity_poly.pdbx_seq_one_letter_code
_entity_poly.pdbx_strand_id
1 'polypeptide(L)'
;MNKFVVAILLSAVSAGSAAAASVKNDEASAQTIVVTEGSSKTELQVGAGETVEFCNGGCFVTFPNGDREALKGGETVEIKGGKVSIK
;
A
#
# COMPACT_ATOMS: atom_id res chain seq x y z
N MET A 1 3.43 27.42 51.97
CA MET A 1 2.35 26.52 51.54
C MET A 1 1.91 26.95 50.16
N ASN A 2 2.30 26.26 49.09
CA ASN A 2 1.51 26.10 47.86
C ASN A 2 2.22 25.13 46.92
N LYS A 3 1.70 23.90 46.90
CA LYS A 3 2.24 22.78 46.12
C LYS A 3 1.56 22.84 44.74
N PHE A 4 2.15 23.56 43.79
CA PHE A 4 1.68 23.51 42.40
C PHE A 4 2.18 22.22 41.76
N VAL A 5 1.33 21.20 41.75
CA VAL A 5 1.55 19.94 41.03
C VAL A 5 1.11 20.15 39.59
N VAL A 6 2.07 20.36 38.68
CA VAL A 6 1.81 20.39 37.24
C VAL A 6 1.82 18.94 36.75
N ALA A 7 0.65 18.40 36.45
CA ALA A 7 0.50 17.08 35.83
C ALA A 7 0.81 17.19 34.33
N ILE A 8 1.94 16.63 33.89
CA ILE A 8 2.27 16.49 32.47
C ILE A 8 1.48 15.29 31.93
N LEU A 9 0.44 15.56 31.14
CA LEU A 9 -0.25 14.55 30.34
C LEU A 9 0.65 14.19 29.15
N LEU A 10 1.31 13.04 29.20
CA LEU A 10 1.98 12.47 28.03
C LEU A 10 0.89 11.94 27.08
N SER A 11 0.55 12.73 26.06
CA SER A 11 -0.23 12.27 24.91
C SER A 11 0.61 11.26 24.12
N ALA A 12 0.35 9.96 24.29
CA ALA A 12 0.92 8.92 23.45
C ALA A 12 0.34 9.07 22.04
N VAL A 13 1.13 9.64 21.12
CA VAL A 13 0.79 9.64 19.70
C VAL A 13 1.02 8.22 19.20
N SER A 14 -0.05 7.43 19.09
CA SER A 14 -0.01 6.14 18.42
C SER A 14 0.24 6.39 16.93
N ALA A 15 1.49 6.30 16.50
CA ALA A 15 1.82 6.13 15.10
C ALA A 15 1.23 4.79 14.67
N GLY A 16 0.08 4.82 14.02
CA GLY A 16 -0.52 3.63 13.41
C GLY A 16 0.51 3.02 12.47
N SER A 17 0.83 1.75 12.67
CA SER A 17 1.67 0.97 11.77
C SER A 17 1.02 0.97 10.39
N ALA A 18 1.53 1.82 9.51
CA ALA A 18 1.24 1.84 8.09
C ALA A 18 1.79 0.53 7.51
N ALA A 19 0.91 -0.42 7.21
CA ALA A 19 1.27 -1.62 6.47
C ALA A 19 1.22 -1.27 4.98
N ALA A 20 2.31 -1.49 4.27
CA ALA A 20 2.34 -1.33 2.82
C ALA A 20 1.59 -2.48 2.16
N ALA A 21 0.82 -2.19 1.11
CA ALA A 21 0.34 -3.24 0.23
C ALA A 21 1.51 -3.84 -0.56
N SER A 22 1.36 -5.05 -1.04
CA SER A 22 2.36 -5.69 -1.91
C SER A 22 1.70 -6.22 -3.16
N VAL A 23 2.44 -6.27 -4.27
CA VAL A 23 2.02 -6.88 -5.52
C VAL A 23 3.04 -7.91 -5.91
N LYS A 24 2.58 -9.13 -6.19
CA LYS A 24 3.36 -10.22 -6.74
C LYS A 24 2.93 -10.45 -8.18
N ASN A 25 3.89 -10.42 -9.09
CA ASN A 25 3.68 -10.74 -10.49
C ASN A 25 4.04 -12.21 -10.74
N ASP A 26 3.04 -13.09 -10.85
CA ASP A 26 3.21 -14.49 -11.23
C ASP A 26 3.13 -14.71 -12.76
N GLU A 27 3.16 -13.64 -13.56
CA GLU A 27 3.23 -13.75 -15.02
C GLU A 27 4.66 -14.02 -15.50
N ALA A 28 4.77 -14.57 -16.72
CA ALA A 28 6.05 -14.80 -17.39
C ALA A 28 6.70 -13.50 -17.94
N SER A 29 5.99 -12.38 -17.88
CA SER A 29 6.42 -11.08 -18.41
C SER A 29 6.27 -9.99 -17.36
N ALA A 30 7.06 -8.92 -17.49
CA ALA A 30 6.91 -7.74 -16.65
C ALA A 30 5.52 -7.10 -16.85
N GLN A 31 4.90 -6.70 -15.75
CA GLN A 31 3.60 -6.06 -15.73
C GLN A 31 3.73 -4.63 -15.20
N THR A 32 2.99 -3.70 -15.80
CA THR A 32 2.95 -2.32 -15.33
C THR A 32 1.64 -2.07 -14.59
N ILE A 33 1.74 -1.67 -13.34
CA ILE A 33 0.61 -1.17 -12.57
C ILE A 33 0.75 0.33 -12.36
N VAL A 34 -0.38 0.98 -12.11
CA VAL A 34 -0.42 2.41 -11.89
C VAL A 34 -1.02 2.68 -10.52
N VAL A 35 -0.21 3.22 -9.63
CA VAL A 35 -0.59 3.48 -8.24
C VAL A 35 -0.90 4.97 -8.10
N THR A 36 -2.00 5.27 -7.43
CA THR A 36 -2.40 6.64 -7.09
C THR A 36 -2.57 6.76 -5.58
N GLU A 37 -1.67 7.50 -4.95
CA GLU A 37 -1.63 7.78 -3.52
C GLU A 37 -1.94 9.27 -3.30
N GLY A 38 -3.11 9.58 -2.74
CA GLY A 38 -3.57 10.95 -2.60
C GLY A 38 -3.66 11.66 -3.96
N SER A 39 -2.75 12.61 -4.21
CA SER A 39 -2.66 13.37 -5.48
C SER A 39 -1.51 12.92 -6.38
N SER A 40 -0.70 11.96 -5.94
CA SER A 40 0.45 11.46 -6.69
C SER A 40 0.06 10.21 -7.47
N LYS A 41 0.52 10.13 -8.72
CA LYS A 41 0.34 8.97 -9.60
C LYS A 41 1.72 8.46 -10.03
N THR A 42 1.97 7.18 -9.80
CA THR A 42 3.25 6.51 -10.07
C THR A 42 2.99 5.26 -10.89
N GLU A 43 3.76 5.07 -11.96
CA GLU A 43 3.77 3.81 -12.70
C GLU A 43 4.86 2.91 -12.12
N LEU A 44 4.48 1.70 -11.73
CA LEU A 44 5.39 0.69 -11.20
C LEU A 44 5.45 -0.47 -12.18
N GLN A 45 6.65 -0.77 -12.64
CA GLN A 45 6.93 -1.96 -13.41
C GLN A 45 7.36 -3.07 -12.46
N VAL A 46 6.63 -4.18 -12.47
CA VAL A 46 6.90 -5.37 -11.65
C VAL A 46 7.41 -6.45 -12.58
N GLY A 47 8.65 -6.88 -12.40
CA GLY A 47 9.27 -7.96 -13.18
C GLY A 47 8.54 -9.29 -13.03
N ALA A 48 8.82 -10.23 -13.94
CA ALA A 48 8.25 -11.58 -13.86
C ALA A 48 8.74 -12.30 -12.59
N GLY A 49 7.82 -12.84 -11.79
CA GLY A 49 8.12 -13.48 -10.50
C GLY A 49 8.48 -12.51 -9.37
N GLU A 50 8.46 -11.20 -9.62
CA GLU A 50 8.86 -10.18 -8.65
C GLU A 50 7.73 -9.85 -7.68
N THR A 51 8.09 -9.48 -6.45
CA THR A 51 7.17 -8.91 -5.47
C THR A 51 7.66 -7.53 -5.07
N VAL A 52 6.78 -6.54 -5.16
CA VAL A 52 7.08 -5.14 -4.85
C VAL A 52 6.08 -4.62 -3.82
N GLU A 53 6.57 -3.95 -2.79
CA GLU A 53 5.75 -3.24 -1.82
C GLU A 53 5.47 -1.81 -2.29
N PHE A 54 4.23 -1.36 -2.09
CA PHE A 54 3.74 -0.03 -2.46
C PHE A 54 2.58 0.34 -1.54
N CYS A 55 2.02 1.55 -1.61
CA CYS A 55 0.76 1.86 -0.92
C CYS A 55 0.82 1.75 0.61
N ASN A 56 1.54 2.66 1.27
CA ASN A 56 1.72 2.60 2.73
C ASN A 56 0.49 3.07 3.53
N GLY A 57 -0.45 3.79 2.90
CA GLY A 57 -1.59 4.42 3.58
C GLY A 57 -2.92 4.31 2.84
N GLY A 58 -3.05 3.30 1.98
CA GLY A 58 -4.17 3.14 1.06
C GLY A 58 -4.00 3.95 -0.23
N CYS A 59 -4.47 3.39 -1.33
CA CYS A 59 -4.23 3.88 -2.68
C CYS A 59 -5.25 3.30 -3.65
N PHE A 60 -5.29 3.89 -4.84
CA PHE A 60 -5.97 3.28 -5.97
C PHE A 60 -4.95 2.70 -6.93
N VAL A 61 -5.15 1.45 -7.33
CA VAL A 61 -4.29 0.76 -8.28
C VAL A 61 -5.07 0.49 -9.54
N THR A 62 -4.49 0.83 -10.68
CA THR A 62 -4.95 0.35 -11.99
C THR A 62 -4.01 -0.76 -12.46
N PHE A 63 -4.60 -1.91 -12.77
CA PHE A 63 -3.90 -3.12 -13.19
C PHE A 63 -3.76 -3.20 -14.71
N PRO A 64 -2.90 -4.09 -15.23
CA PRO A 64 -2.62 -4.19 -16.67
C PRO A 64 -3.85 -4.59 -17.49
N ASN A 65 -4.83 -5.25 -16.87
CA ASN A 65 -6.10 -5.61 -17.48
C ASN A 65 -7.10 -4.45 -17.56
N GLY A 66 -6.76 -3.27 -17.02
CA GLY A 66 -7.60 -2.08 -16.97
C GLY A 66 -8.47 -1.97 -15.71
N ASP A 67 -8.49 -3.00 -14.85
CA ASP A 67 -9.24 -2.96 -13.60
C ASP A 67 -8.64 -1.95 -12.64
N ARG A 68 -9.49 -1.29 -11.86
CA ARG A 68 -9.08 -0.32 -10.85
C ARG A 68 -9.65 -0.69 -9.49
N GLU A 69 -8.77 -0.85 -8.51
CA GLU A 69 -9.13 -1.26 -7.16
C GLU A 69 -8.61 -0.29 -6.11
N ALA A 70 -9.33 -0.20 -4.98
CA ALA A 70 -8.91 0.59 -3.83
C ALA A 70 -8.30 -0.33 -2.77
N LEU A 71 -7.02 -0.13 -2.47
CA LEU A 71 -6.31 -0.81 -1.40
C LEU A 71 -6.24 0.09 -0.17
N LYS A 72 -6.27 -0.49 1.03
CA LYS A 72 -6.21 0.22 2.31
C LYS A 72 -4.82 0.20 2.93
N GLY A 73 -3.92 -0.64 2.41
CA GLY A 73 -2.58 -0.89 2.94
C GLY A 73 -2.55 -2.22 3.69
N GLY A 74 -1.48 -3.00 3.45
CA GLY A 74 -1.26 -4.32 4.03
C GLY A 74 -1.84 -5.49 3.23
N GLU A 75 -2.62 -5.22 2.17
CA GLU A 75 -3.11 -6.28 1.28
C GLU A 75 -2.00 -6.86 0.42
N THR A 76 -2.11 -8.15 0.08
CA THR A 76 -1.22 -8.80 -0.88
C THR A 76 -1.97 -9.07 -2.19
N VAL A 77 -1.52 -8.40 -3.25
CA VAL A 77 -2.07 -8.53 -4.60
C VAL A 77 -1.25 -9.54 -5.39
N GLU A 78 -1.91 -10.43 -6.11
CA GLU A 78 -1.29 -11.43 -6.98
C GLU A 78 -1.82 -11.26 -8.41
N ILE A 79 -0.91 -11.07 -9.37
CA ILE A 79 -1.22 -10.99 -10.80
C ILE A 79 -0.87 -12.33 -11.43
N LYS A 80 -1.87 -13.06 -11.93
CA LYS A 80 -1.69 -14.39 -12.52
C LYS A 80 -2.72 -14.70 -13.60
N GLY A 81 -2.26 -15.15 -14.76
CA GLY A 81 -3.06 -15.43 -15.96
C GLY A 81 -3.89 -14.23 -16.40
N GLY A 82 -3.35 -13.01 -16.33
CA GLY A 82 -4.08 -11.77 -16.60
C GLY A 82 -5.21 -11.43 -15.61
N LYS A 83 -5.27 -12.12 -14.47
CA LYS A 83 -6.24 -11.87 -13.39
C LYS A 83 -5.55 -11.30 -12.18
N VAL A 84 -6.27 -10.49 -11.43
CA VAL A 84 -5.82 -9.89 -10.18
C VAL A 84 -6.57 -10.56 -9.03
N SER A 85 -5.83 -11.04 -8.03
CA SER A 85 -6.38 -11.59 -6.79
C SER A 85 -5.83 -10.81 -5.60
N ILE A 86 -6.68 -10.45 -4.65
CA ILE A 86 -6.30 -9.66 -3.47
C ILE A 86 -6.53 -10.51 -2.23
N LYS A 87 -5.53 -10.61 -1.38
CA LYS A 87 -5.51 -11.38 -0.13
C LYS A 87 -5.35 -10.47 1.07
#